data_AF-A0A1I8APE5-F1
#
_entry.id   AF-A0A1I8APE5-F1
#
_cell.length_a   1.000
_cell.length_b   1.000
_cell.length_c   1.000
_cell.angle_alpha   90.00
_cell.angle_beta   90.00
_cell.angle_gamma   90.00
#
_symmetry.space_group_name_H-M   'P 1'
#
loop_
_entity.id
_entity.type
_entity.pdbx_description
1 polymer ?
#
loop_
_entity_poly.entity_id
_entity_poly.type
_entity_poly.pdbx_seq_one_letter_code
_entity_poly.pdbx_strand_id
1 'polypeptide(L)'
;VQGTLLNYTSGFTEGTVGLSTEVALYNAVALQRGRASVAGPNNRTLTHGDGEVLDQWSKVGLANLKARVSNTTLTAGRQSIDTPVIAYIGNRALPSSFQGVSLHSAEFDNLSFDLGTFDRVSMRTEQGQSKFRSEYGDSRQL
;
A
#
# COMPACT_ATOMS: atom_id res chain seq x y z
N VAL A 1 9.64 -15.73 -5.48
CA VAL A 1 10.22 -14.40 -5.21
C VAL A 1 10.48 -14.32 -3.72
N GLN A 2 11.51 -13.61 -3.31
CA GLN A 2 11.80 -13.33 -1.90
C GLN A 2 11.60 -11.84 -1.66
N GLY A 3 10.79 -11.49 -0.65
CA GLY A 3 10.49 -10.11 -0.29
C GLY A 3 11.25 -9.67 0.96
N THR A 4 11.69 -8.42 0.99
CA THR A 4 12.25 -7.73 2.15
C THR A 4 11.43 -6.47 2.38
N LEU A 5 10.87 -6.32 3.59
CA LEU A 5 10.11 -5.15 3.99
C LEU A 5 10.82 -4.49 5.17
N LEU A 6 11.24 -3.25 5.00
CA LEU A 6 11.73 -2.40 6.06
C LEU A 6 10.61 -1.45 6.46
N ASN A 7 10.09 -1.61 7.67
CA ASN A 7 8.99 -0.80 8.20
C ASN A 7 9.49 0.00 9.40
N TYR A 8 9.17 1.30 9.40
CA TYR A 8 9.41 2.20 10.52
C TYR A 8 8.13 2.97 10.83
N THR A 9 7.69 2.87 12.09
CA THR A 9 6.58 3.64 12.65
C THR A 9 7.09 4.31 13.90
N SER A 10 6.99 5.63 13.99
CA SER A 10 7.30 6.34 15.23
C SER A 10 6.19 6.14 16.26
N GLY A 11 6.49 6.39 17.53
CA GLY A 11 5.44 6.71 18.50
C GLY A 11 4.78 8.06 18.18
N PHE A 12 3.68 8.36 18.86
CA PHE A 12 3.14 9.72 18.88
C PHE A 12 3.92 10.58 19.88
N THR A 13 4.21 11.83 19.49
CA THR A 13 4.78 12.82 20.41
C THR A 13 3.85 13.11 21.59
N GLU A 14 4.42 13.51 22.72
CA GLU A 14 3.65 13.95 23.89
C GLU A 14 2.99 15.33 23.66
N GLY A 15 1.84 15.55 24.30
CA GLY A 15 1.07 16.79 24.23
C GLY A 15 -0.37 16.59 23.78
N THR A 16 -1.13 17.70 23.69
CA THR A 16 -2.54 17.69 23.27
C THR A 16 -2.74 17.15 21.85
N VAL A 17 -1.77 17.41 20.97
CA VAL A 17 -1.72 16.86 19.61
C VAL A 17 -0.49 15.99 19.49
N GLY A 18 -0.69 14.68 19.35
CA GLY A 18 0.41 13.76 19.07
C GLY A 18 0.71 13.70 17.57
N LEU A 19 1.98 13.81 17.20
CA LEU A 19 2.44 13.63 15.82
C LEU A 19 3.20 12.31 15.68
N SER A 20 3.00 11.62 14.57
CA SER A 20 3.69 10.37 14.23
C SER A 20 3.96 10.29 12.73
N THR A 21 4.85 9.40 12.32
CA THR A 21 5.13 9.11 10.91
C THR A 21 5.31 7.62 10.70
N GLU A 22 4.95 7.17 9.49
CA GLU A 22 5.26 5.82 9.03
C GLU A 22 5.95 5.87 7.68
N VAL A 23 7.01 5.09 7.56
CA VAL A 23 7.78 4.91 6.34
C VAL A 23 8.01 3.42 6.16
N ALA A 24 7.78 2.93 4.95
CA ALA A 24 8.12 1.56 4.61
C ALA A 24 8.81 1.49 3.25
N LEU A 25 9.85 0.67 3.15
CA LEU A 25 10.58 0.37 1.92
C LEU A 25 10.46 -1.12 1.63
N TYR A 26 9.99 -1.43 0.43
CA TYR A 26 9.72 -2.79 -0.01
C TYR A 26 10.66 -3.16 -1.14
N ASN A 27 11.21 -4.36 -1.08
CA ASN A 27 12.09 -4.92 -2.10
C ASN A 27 11.71 -6.37 -2.36
N ALA A 28 11.81 -6.82 -3.61
CA ALA A 28 11.63 -8.22 -3.96
C ALA A 28 12.67 -8.66 -4.99
N VAL A 29 13.18 -9.87 -4.82
CA VAL A 29 14.12 -10.54 -5.72
C VAL A 29 13.46 -11.78 -6.33
N ALA A 30 13.60 -11.95 -7.65
CA ALA A 30 13.09 -13.10 -8.39
C ALA A 30 14.02 -14.32 -8.21
N LEU A 31 13.47 -15.38 -7.60
CA LEU A 31 14.16 -16.68 -7.41
C LEU A 31 13.94 -17.64 -8.59
N GLN A 32 12.86 -17.46 -9.35
CA GLN A 32 12.53 -18.21 -10.56
C GLN A 32 12.31 -17.20 -11.68
N ARG A 33 13.01 -17.40 -12.80
CA ARG A 33 13.11 -16.41 -13.89
C ARG A 33 12.67 -16.96 -15.25
N GLY A 34 12.46 -18.28 -15.36
CA GLY A 34 11.98 -18.88 -16.60
C GLY A 34 10.58 -18.40 -16.92
N ARG A 35 10.34 -17.91 -18.13
CA ARG A 35 9.03 -17.40 -18.58
C ARG A 35 7.90 -18.42 -18.35
N ALA A 36 8.16 -19.70 -18.61
CA ALA A 36 7.21 -20.80 -18.38
C ALA A 36 6.92 -21.07 -16.88
N SER A 37 7.84 -20.69 -15.99
CA SER A 37 7.69 -20.86 -14.53
C SER A 37 6.97 -19.70 -13.84
N VAL A 38 6.75 -18.57 -14.53
CA VAL A 38 6.01 -17.42 -14.01
C VAL A 38 4.57 -17.48 -14.51
N ALA A 39 3.67 -17.93 -13.63
CA ALA A 39 2.24 -18.09 -13.93
C ALA A 39 1.55 -16.72 -14.13
N GLY A 40 1.38 -16.35 -15.40
CA GLY A 40 0.74 -15.10 -15.82
C GLY A 40 1.66 -13.87 -15.62
N PRO A 41 1.76 -12.96 -16.61
CA PRO A 41 2.51 -11.73 -16.43
C PRO A 41 2.00 -10.98 -15.21
N ASN A 42 2.92 -10.48 -14.37
CA ASN A 42 2.63 -9.59 -13.24
C ASN A 42 1.69 -10.12 -12.13
N ASN A 43 1.50 -11.45 -11.98
CA ASN A 43 0.69 -11.98 -10.86
C ASN A 43 1.52 -12.21 -9.57
N ARG A 44 2.72 -12.79 -9.69
CA ARG A 44 3.62 -13.08 -8.57
C ARG A 44 5.02 -12.50 -8.73
N THR A 45 5.44 -12.30 -9.97
CA THR A 45 6.74 -11.74 -10.35
C THR A 45 6.47 -10.59 -11.31
N LEU A 46 7.15 -9.46 -11.12
CA LEU A 46 7.03 -8.32 -12.03
C LEU A 46 7.78 -8.62 -13.33
N THR A 47 7.20 -8.26 -14.48
CA THR A 47 7.81 -8.47 -15.79
C THR A 47 7.96 -7.15 -16.55
N HIS A 48 8.91 -7.09 -17.46
CA HIS A 48 8.99 -6.07 -18.50
C HIS A 48 7.78 -6.16 -19.45
N GLY A 49 7.64 -5.17 -20.34
CA GLY A 49 6.54 -5.10 -21.31
C GLY A 49 6.53 -6.25 -22.31
N ASP A 50 7.67 -6.88 -22.56
CA ASP A 50 7.81 -8.08 -23.39
C ASP A 50 7.51 -9.40 -22.63
N GLY A 51 7.25 -9.33 -21.33
CA GLY A 51 6.99 -10.46 -20.45
C GLY A 51 8.23 -11.13 -19.85
N GLU A 52 9.43 -10.56 -20.04
CA GLU A 52 10.63 -11.03 -19.34
C GLU A 52 10.59 -10.67 -17.86
N VAL A 53 11.05 -11.58 -17.01
CA VAL A 53 11.05 -11.41 -15.56
C VAL A 53 12.03 -10.30 -15.16
N LEU A 54 11.55 -9.37 -14.32
CA LEU A 54 12.42 -8.41 -13.68
C LEU A 54 13.13 -9.07 -12.49
N ASP A 55 14.45 -9.02 -12.49
CA ASP A 55 15.31 -9.69 -11.49
C ASP A 55 15.06 -9.21 -10.07
N GLN A 56 14.85 -7.90 -9.91
CA GLN A 56 14.60 -7.24 -8.64
C GLN A 56 13.73 -6.00 -8.85
N TRP A 57 12.80 -5.75 -7.94
CA TRP A 57 12.01 -4.52 -7.95
C TRP A 57 11.78 -4.02 -6.54
N SER A 58 11.54 -2.71 -6.42
CA SER A 58 11.36 -2.07 -5.12
C SER A 58 10.28 -1.00 -5.20
N LYS A 59 9.69 -0.66 -4.06
CA LYS A 59 8.81 0.50 -3.92
C LYS A 59 8.85 1.09 -2.53
N VAL A 60 8.50 2.36 -2.43
CA VAL A 60 8.07 2.96 -1.17
C VAL A 60 6.71 2.36 -0.82
N GLY A 61 6.63 1.59 0.25
CA GLY A 61 5.41 0.94 0.71
C GLY A 61 4.46 1.92 1.40
N LEU A 62 4.99 2.65 2.38
CA LEU A 62 4.29 3.63 3.18
C LEU A 62 5.16 4.89 3.25
N ALA A 63 4.50 6.04 3.32
CA ALA A 63 5.12 7.34 3.53
C ALA A 63 4.01 8.29 3.97
N ASN A 64 3.78 8.37 5.28
CA ASN A 64 2.69 9.15 5.84
C ASN A 64 3.06 9.90 7.12
N LEU A 65 2.23 10.89 7.42
CA LEU A 65 2.21 11.62 8.67
C LEU A 65 0.86 11.38 9.35
N LYS A 66 0.88 11.30 10.68
CA LYS A 66 -0.29 11.09 11.52
C LYS A 66 -0.36 12.20 12.57
N ALA A 67 -1.57 12.70 12.79
CA ALA A 67 -1.88 13.59 13.90
C ALA A 67 -3.02 12.96 14.71
N ARG A 68 -2.87 12.92 16.03
CA ARG A 68 -3.85 12.33 16.94
C ARG A 68 -4.24 13.30 18.04
N VAL A 69 -5.54 13.40 18.29
CA VAL A 69 -6.15 14.10 19.43
C VAL A 69 -7.20 13.15 20.01
N SER A 70 -7.15 12.90 21.32
CA SER A 70 -8.01 11.89 21.96
C SER A 70 -7.90 10.52 21.27
N ASN A 71 -9.03 9.88 20.95
CA ASN A 71 -9.14 8.62 20.21
C ASN A 71 -9.39 8.85 18.71
N THR A 72 -9.01 10.02 18.20
CA THR A 72 -9.17 10.41 16.80
C THR A 72 -7.82 10.62 16.12
N THR A 73 -7.57 9.90 15.04
CA THR A 73 -6.31 9.93 14.28
C THR A 73 -6.57 10.33 12.83
N LEU A 74 -5.93 11.41 12.39
CA LEU A 74 -5.82 11.82 10.99
C LEU A 74 -4.52 11.25 10.41
N THR A 75 -4.57 10.57 9.28
CA THR A 75 -3.41 10.07 8.53
C THR A 75 -3.40 10.68 7.13
N ALA A 76 -2.28 11.27 6.73
CA ALA A 76 -2.09 11.83 5.39
C ALA A 76 -0.82 11.27 4.74
N GLY A 77 -0.95 10.81 3.49
CA GLY A 77 0.16 10.23 2.73
C GLY A 77 -0.16 8.85 2.17
N ARG A 78 0.90 8.08 1.88
CA ARG A 78 0.79 6.68 1.47
C ARG A 78 0.66 5.81 2.72
N GLN A 79 -0.47 5.12 2.82
CA GLN A 79 -0.86 4.40 4.03
C GLN A 79 -1.44 3.03 3.70
N SER A 80 -1.35 2.13 4.69
CA SER A 80 -2.12 0.90 4.71
C SER A 80 -3.47 1.24 5.30
N ILE A 81 -4.55 0.92 4.58
CA ILE A 81 -5.92 1.08 5.07
C ILE A 81 -6.67 -0.21 4.80
N ASP A 82 -7.41 -0.65 5.80
CA ASP A 82 -8.24 -1.84 5.75
C ASP A 82 -9.59 -1.52 6.41
N THR A 83 -10.62 -1.43 5.58
CA THR A 83 -12.01 -1.13 5.93
C THR A 83 -12.92 -2.09 5.17
N PRO A 84 -14.22 -2.18 5.51
CA PRO A 84 -15.16 -3.01 4.76
C PRO A 84 -15.26 -2.70 3.26
N VAL A 85 -14.80 -1.52 2.82
CA VAL A 85 -14.88 -1.06 1.42
C VAL A 85 -13.51 -0.87 0.74
N ILE A 86 -12.43 -0.74 1.50
CA ILE A 86 -11.05 -0.64 0.96
C ILE A 86 -10.18 -1.64 1.70
N ALA A 87 -9.66 -2.63 0.99
CA ALA A 87 -8.80 -3.65 1.58
C ALA A 87 -7.33 -3.47 1.21
N TYR A 88 -6.48 -3.51 2.22
CA TYR A 88 -5.06 -3.75 2.03
C TYR A 88 -4.82 -5.21 1.62
N ILE A 89 -3.93 -5.46 0.67
CA ILE A 89 -3.66 -6.80 0.15
C ILE A 89 -2.17 -7.12 0.36
N GLY A 90 -1.89 -7.95 1.37
CA GLY A 90 -0.56 -8.44 1.74
C GLY A 90 -0.22 -9.86 1.25
N ASN A 91 -1.02 -10.46 0.37
CA ASN A 91 -0.87 -11.88 -0.05
C ASN A 91 0.23 -12.14 -1.10
N ARG A 92 1.16 -11.21 -1.28
CA ARG A 92 2.31 -11.28 -2.21
C ARG A 92 3.52 -10.61 -1.57
N ALA A 93 4.66 -10.66 -2.27
CA ALA A 93 5.93 -10.17 -1.76
C ALA A 93 5.91 -8.70 -1.35
N LEU A 94 5.25 -7.84 -2.14
CA LEU A 94 5.14 -6.42 -1.81
C LEU A 94 3.66 -6.09 -1.58
N PRO A 95 3.27 -5.66 -0.38
CA PRO A 95 1.89 -5.33 -0.11
C PRO A 95 1.36 -4.10 -0.86
N SER A 96 0.03 -3.99 -0.99
CA SER A 96 -0.60 -2.78 -1.53
C SER A 96 -0.61 -1.61 -0.54
N SER A 97 -0.86 -0.40 -1.03
CA SER A 97 -1.00 0.80 -0.21
C SER A 97 -1.78 1.86 -0.98
N PHE A 98 -2.38 2.80 -0.27
CA PHE A 98 -3.22 3.84 -0.85
C PHE A 98 -2.68 5.23 -0.52
N GLN A 99 -2.73 6.15 -1.48
CA GLN A 99 -2.36 7.55 -1.29
C GLN A 99 -3.60 8.38 -1.06
N GLY A 100 -3.63 9.09 0.06
CA GLY A 100 -4.77 9.91 0.41
C GLY A 100 -4.72 10.45 1.83
N VAL A 101 -5.89 10.81 2.33
CA VAL A 101 -6.12 11.28 3.68
C VAL A 101 -7.25 10.47 4.29
N SER A 102 -7.07 10.03 5.53
CA SER A 102 -8.07 9.29 6.29
C SER A 102 -8.16 9.83 7.71
N LEU A 103 -9.34 9.72 8.30
CA LEU A 103 -9.64 10.04 9.68
C LEU A 103 -10.34 8.82 10.27
N HIS A 104 -9.77 8.29 11.35
CA HIS A 104 -10.39 7.26 12.18
C HIS A 104 -10.69 7.86 13.55
N SER A 105 -11.95 7.78 13.99
CA SER A 105 -12.40 8.35 15.27
C SER A 105 -13.15 7.30 16.08
N ALA A 106 -12.74 7.08 17.33
CA ALA A 106 -13.37 6.16 18.26
C ALA A 106 -13.61 6.84 19.62
N GLU A 107 -14.32 7.97 19.61
CA GLU A 107 -14.61 8.77 20.82
C GLU A 107 -15.75 8.21 21.67
N PHE A 108 -16.58 7.33 21.11
CA PHE A 108 -17.76 6.77 21.78
C PHE A 108 -17.62 5.27 21.96
N ASP A 109 -18.14 4.77 23.08
CA ASP A 109 -18.18 3.35 23.35
C ASP A 109 -18.95 2.62 22.24
N ASN A 110 -18.33 1.56 21.70
CA ASN A 110 -18.89 0.69 20.67
C ASN A 110 -19.23 1.39 19.34
N LEU A 111 -18.70 2.58 19.07
CA LEU A 111 -18.94 3.31 17.83
C LEU A 111 -17.66 3.99 17.32
N SER A 112 -17.26 3.64 16.09
CA SER A 112 -16.18 4.29 15.38
C SER A 112 -16.65 4.86 14.04
N PHE A 113 -16.00 5.93 13.62
CA PHE A 113 -16.22 6.59 12.33
C PHE A 113 -14.93 6.57 11.52
N ASP A 114 -15.04 6.10 10.27
CA ASP A 114 -13.97 6.14 9.28
C ASP A 114 -14.38 7.06 8.14
N LEU A 115 -13.56 8.07 7.87
CA LEU A 115 -13.71 8.97 6.74
C LEU A 115 -12.40 8.97 5.95
N GLY A 116 -12.47 9.00 4.63
CA GLY A 116 -11.24 9.05 3.84
C GLY A 116 -11.46 9.39 2.39
N THR A 117 -10.42 9.95 1.79
CA THR A 117 -10.33 10.20 0.35
C THR A 117 -8.98 9.73 -0.15
N PHE A 118 -9.01 8.98 -1.24
CA PHE A 118 -7.83 8.39 -1.86
C PHE A 118 -7.91 8.62 -3.35
N ASP A 119 -6.78 8.93 -3.99
CA ASP A 119 -6.74 9.19 -5.43
C ASP A 119 -5.82 8.24 -6.21
N ARG A 120 -4.94 7.51 -5.50
CA ARG A 120 -4.04 6.52 -6.09
C ARG A 120 -3.88 5.28 -5.22
N VAL A 121 -3.54 4.19 -5.90
CA VAL A 121 -3.18 2.90 -5.32
C VAL A 121 -1.81 2.47 -5.82
N SER A 122 -1.02 1.86 -4.95
CA SER A 122 0.15 1.07 -5.34
C SER A 122 -0.22 -0.40 -5.24
N MET A 123 -0.34 -1.09 -6.37
CA MET A 123 -0.73 -2.50 -6.38
C MET A 123 0.41 -3.41 -5.88
N ARG A 124 0.05 -4.65 -5.52
CA ARG A 124 0.99 -5.66 -4.99
C ARG A 124 2.04 -6.15 -6.00
N THR A 125 1.89 -5.81 -7.27
CA THR A 125 2.79 -6.13 -8.39
C THR A 125 3.06 -4.89 -9.23
N GLU A 126 3.44 -3.80 -8.55
CA GLU A 126 3.79 -2.52 -9.16
C GLU A 126 4.96 -1.89 -8.37
N GLN A 127 5.73 -0.99 -8.98
CA GLN A 127 6.77 -0.22 -8.30
C GLN A 127 6.30 1.20 -7.89
N GLY A 128 5.23 1.70 -8.53
CA GLY A 128 4.75 3.06 -8.40
C GLY A 128 3.34 3.17 -7.80
N GLN A 129 2.62 4.20 -8.25
CA GLN A 129 1.21 4.40 -7.95
C GLN A 129 0.45 4.73 -9.23
N SER A 130 -0.77 4.24 -9.31
CA SER A 130 -1.72 4.54 -10.39
C SER A 130 -2.98 5.17 -9.82
N LYS A 131 -3.63 6.02 -10.61
CA LYS A 131 -4.96 6.55 -10.26
C LYS A 131 -5.97 5.40 -10.27
N PHE A 132 -7.01 5.50 -9.45
CA PHE A 132 -8.14 4.58 -9.55
C PHE A 132 -8.75 4.64 -10.94
N ARG A 133 -9.08 3.46 -11.46
CA ARG A 133 -9.73 3.26 -12.76
C ARG A 133 -10.80 2.20 -12.60
N SER A 134 -11.87 2.32 -13.36
CA SER A 134 -12.87 1.26 -13.49
C SER A 134 -12.28 0.12 -14.31
N GLU A 135 -12.48 -1.12 -13.87
CA GLU A 135 -12.08 -2.32 -14.60
C GLU A 135 -12.78 -2.40 -15.97
N TYR A 136 -14.01 -1.87 -16.09
CA TYR A 136 -14.74 -1.78 -17.35
C TYR A 136 -14.12 -0.81 -18.38
N GLY A 137 -13.23 0.08 -17.94
CA GLY A 137 -12.54 1.04 -18.82
C GLY A 137 -11.09 0.65 -19.14
N ASP A 138 -10.61 -0.51 -18.66
CA ASP A 138 -9.22 -0.94 -18.83
C ASP A 138 -9.04 -1.71 -20.15
N SER A 139 -8.88 -0.97 -21.25
CA SER A 139 -8.61 -1.52 -22.58
C SER A 139 -7.20 -2.09 -22.76
N ARG A 140 -6.41 -2.26 -21.69
CA ARG A 140 -5.09 -2.91 -21.71
C ARG A 140 -5.12 -4.39 -21.30
N GLN A 141 -6.29 -4.95 -21.02
CA GLN A 141 -6.47 -6.38 -20.73
C GLN A 141 -6.99 -7.22 -21.91
N LEU A 142 -7.16 -6.65 -23.11
CA LEU A 142 -7.46 -7.37 -24.35
C LEU A 142 -6.27 -7.39 -25.30
#